data_AF-A0A7J4NUA7-F1
#
_entry.id   AF-A0A7J4NUA7-F1
#
_cell.length_a   1.000
_cell.length_b   1.000
_cell.length_c   1.000
_cell.angle_alpha   90.00
_cell.angle_beta   90.00
_cell.angle_gamma   90.00
#
_symmetry.space_group_name_H-M   'P 1'
#
loop_
_entity.id
_entity.type
_entity.pdbx_description
1 polymer ?
#
loop_
_entity_poly.entity_id
_entity_poly.type
_entity_poly.pdbx_seq_one_letter_code
_entity_poly.pdbx_strand_id
1 'polypeptide(L)'
;MLLMWSQAMMVGFTDEMYSKTVDTMMPHVTVEPQEGEDYIYLYRKLIEDINEIDGVVGISPVLTGPATFEYKGKNKNVVMQGIRVEAHDSVMYINDNIIEGNFRDLEISPNSVVVGDALAEKLDVEIGDTIDASFPEANPTNLKVVGIYNSKTPMDETLAFTSLSTVQEFLDESNVVTTILVRGDDRERAQAISEKIDVLGYPASGWKETNPEIIQTLKMEGTSNAITLGLIIIIASFGIVSTLFMVVMEKTKEIGMLMAMGVPRRSIMMIFVMESGILGLLGAVLGVALGAGLAIQMGAYEYEMEVMAGITSIPLVVRLQDAAIIVLFTFLLNLIAGIYPASRASKLKPVEAIGRD
;
A
#
# COMPACT_ATOMS: atom_id res chain seq x y z
N MET A 1 4.63 -23.94 -3.63
CA MET A 1 5.84 -23.09 -3.61
C MET A 1 5.58 -21.76 -4.29
N LEU A 2 5.43 -21.74 -5.62
CA LEU A 2 5.19 -20.49 -6.39
C LEU A 2 4.01 -19.66 -5.89
N LEU A 3 2.87 -20.30 -5.56
CA LEU A 3 1.71 -19.61 -5.00
C LEU A 3 2.03 -18.90 -3.67
N MET A 4 2.79 -19.57 -2.79
CA MET A 4 3.16 -19.00 -1.48
C MET A 4 4.16 -17.85 -1.64
N TRP A 5 5.13 -18.02 -2.55
CA TRP A 5 6.12 -17.00 -2.87
C TRP A 5 5.45 -15.73 -3.42
N SER A 6 4.62 -15.88 -4.46
CA SER A 6 3.89 -14.77 -5.09
C SER A 6 2.99 -14.06 -4.09
N GLN A 7 2.27 -14.81 -3.23
CA GLN A 7 1.41 -14.22 -2.22
C GLN A 7 2.21 -13.45 -1.15
N ALA A 8 3.33 -14.00 -0.68
CA ALA A 8 4.17 -13.34 0.32
C ALA A 8 4.80 -12.06 -0.22
N MET A 9 5.22 -12.06 -1.48
CA MET A 9 5.77 -10.89 -2.17
C MET A 9 4.71 -9.80 -2.33
N MET A 10 3.49 -10.14 -2.75
CA MET A 10 2.42 -9.17 -2.86
C MET A 10 2.10 -8.51 -1.52
N VAL A 11 1.85 -9.32 -0.49
CA VAL A 11 1.43 -8.80 0.81
C VAL A 11 2.52 -7.90 1.38
N GLY A 12 3.78 -8.31 1.28
CA GLY A 12 4.88 -7.49 1.75
C GLY A 12 5.07 -6.22 0.92
N PHE A 13 5.03 -6.30 -0.41
CA PHE A 13 5.15 -5.10 -1.25
C PHE A 13 4.03 -4.09 -0.99
N THR A 14 2.80 -4.57 -0.87
CA THR A 14 1.65 -3.71 -0.57
C THR A 14 1.78 -3.06 0.81
N ASP A 15 2.23 -3.80 1.82
CA ASP A 15 2.40 -3.28 3.17
C ASP A 15 3.57 -2.28 3.28
N GLU A 16 4.69 -2.56 2.61
CA GLU A 16 5.82 -1.63 2.50
C GLU A 16 5.40 -0.34 1.79
N MET A 17 4.69 -0.44 0.67
CA MET A 17 4.16 0.70 -0.06
C MET A 17 3.24 1.56 0.82
N TYR A 18 2.32 0.95 1.56
CA TYR A 18 1.44 1.70 2.45
C TYR A 18 2.20 2.32 3.64
N SER A 19 3.09 1.58 4.29
CA SER A 19 3.84 2.10 5.44
C SER A 19 4.76 3.26 5.06
N LYS A 20 5.46 3.16 3.93
CA LYS A 20 6.36 4.22 3.45
C LYS A 20 5.63 5.42 2.87
N THR A 21 4.46 5.21 2.25
CA THR A 21 3.75 6.29 1.56
C THR A 21 2.63 6.87 2.43
N VAL A 22 1.65 6.04 2.81
CA VAL A 22 0.46 6.50 3.52
C VAL A 22 0.76 6.81 4.98
N ASP A 23 1.44 5.90 5.69
CA ASP A 23 1.65 6.08 7.13
C ASP A 23 2.70 7.17 7.42
N THR A 24 3.64 7.41 6.50
CA THR A 24 4.78 8.32 6.74
C THR A 24 4.63 9.66 6.02
N MET A 25 3.98 9.72 4.84
CA MET A 25 4.06 10.91 3.97
C MET A 25 2.71 11.57 3.66
N MET A 26 1.59 11.03 4.14
CA MET A 26 0.25 11.53 3.81
C MET A 26 -0.66 11.55 5.03
N PRO A 27 -1.59 12.52 5.16
CA PRO A 27 -2.62 12.46 6.19
C PRO A 27 -3.56 11.28 5.97
N HIS A 28 -4.18 10.77 7.03
CA HIS A 28 -5.22 9.73 6.90
C HIS A 28 -6.56 10.33 6.47
N VAL A 29 -6.88 11.53 6.96
CA VAL A 29 -8.09 12.27 6.61
C VAL A 29 -7.73 13.73 6.36
N THR A 30 -8.34 14.30 5.32
CA THR A 30 -8.22 15.71 4.96
C THR A 30 -9.59 16.35 5.14
N VAL A 31 -9.64 17.44 5.91
CA VAL A 31 -10.86 18.21 6.16
C VAL A 31 -10.79 19.52 5.36
N GLU A 32 -11.83 19.79 4.60
CA GLU A 32 -11.95 20.93 3.71
C GLU A 32 -12.92 21.99 4.27
N PRO A 33 -12.89 23.23 3.73
CA PRO A 33 -13.89 24.24 4.05
C PRO A 33 -15.30 23.77 3.72
N GLN A 34 -16.29 24.42 4.34
CA GLN A 34 -17.69 24.17 4.01
C GLN A 34 -17.97 24.56 2.56
N GLU A 35 -18.98 23.93 1.95
CA GLU A 35 -19.34 24.19 0.55
C GLU A 35 -19.65 25.69 0.33
N GLY A 36 -18.85 26.33 -0.54
CA GLY A 36 -18.97 27.76 -0.85
C GLY A 36 -18.10 28.69 0.00
N GLU A 37 -17.33 28.16 0.95
CA GLU A 37 -16.34 28.92 1.73
C GLU A 37 -14.91 28.62 1.24
N ASP A 38 -14.03 29.62 1.27
CA ASP A 38 -12.62 29.46 0.92
C ASP A 38 -11.77 28.97 2.11
N TYR A 39 -12.30 29.13 3.34
CA TYR A 39 -11.56 28.86 4.56
C TYR A 39 -12.39 28.16 5.65
N ILE A 40 -11.69 27.46 6.54
CA ILE A 40 -12.21 26.92 7.79
C ILE A 40 -12.05 27.99 8.88
N TYR A 41 -13.15 28.68 9.17
CA TYR A 41 -13.24 29.60 10.30
C TYR A 41 -13.37 28.83 11.62
N LEU A 42 -12.93 29.45 12.72
CA LEU A 42 -13.00 28.86 14.08
C LEU A 42 -12.34 27.47 14.17
N TYR A 43 -11.33 27.21 13.34
CA TYR A 43 -10.66 25.92 13.22
C TYR A 43 -10.15 25.36 14.55
N ARG A 44 -9.84 26.21 15.54
CA ARG A 44 -9.40 25.78 16.88
C ARG A 44 -10.47 24.97 17.61
N LYS A 45 -11.74 25.40 17.52
CA LYS A 45 -12.85 24.66 18.12
C LYS A 45 -13.08 23.34 17.36
N LEU A 46 -13.02 23.39 16.03
CA LEU A 46 -13.13 22.17 15.22
C LEU A 46 -12.02 21.17 15.54
N ILE A 47 -10.79 21.62 15.78
CA ILE A 47 -9.69 20.73 16.22
C ILE A 47 -10.03 20.07 17.56
N GLU A 48 -10.60 20.81 18.53
CA GLU A 48 -11.04 20.23 19.81
C GLU A 48 -12.10 19.14 19.59
N ASP A 49 -13.11 19.43 18.76
CA ASP A 49 -14.18 18.48 18.43
C ASP A 49 -13.64 17.23 17.69
N ILE A 50 -12.70 17.39 16.76
CA ILE A 50 -12.04 16.28 16.04
C ILE A 50 -11.18 15.45 16.99
N ASN A 51 -10.51 16.08 17.96
CA ASN A 51 -9.63 15.39 18.91
C ASN A 51 -10.41 14.47 19.88
N GLU A 52 -11.71 14.68 20.05
CA GLU A 52 -12.59 13.79 20.82
C GLU A 52 -12.99 12.51 20.04
N ILE A 53 -12.72 12.46 18.74
CA ILE A 53 -13.05 11.30 17.90
C ILE A 53 -12.09 10.15 18.20
N ASP A 54 -12.64 9.02 18.65
CA ASP A 54 -11.88 7.79 18.90
C ASP A 54 -11.08 7.34 17.67
N GLY A 55 -9.78 7.15 17.87
CA GLY A 55 -8.80 6.77 16.86
C GLY A 55 -7.97 7.93 16.29
N VAL A 56 -8.28 9.19 16.60
CA VAL A 56 -7.45 10.34 16.18
C VAL A 56 -6.20 10.43 17.07
N VAL A 57 -5.02 10.53 16.46
CA VAL A 57 -3.72 10.60 17.15
C VAL A 57 -2.93 11.86 16.83
N GLY A 58 -3.25 12.57 15.75
CA GLY A 58 -2.60 13.81 15.35
C GLY A 58 -3.51 14.69 14.50
N ILE A 59 -3.40 16.00 14.67
CA ILE A 59 -4.21 16.99 13.93
C ILE A 59 -3.33 18.19 13.61
N SER A 60 -3.31 18.60 12.35
CA SER A 60 -2.53 19.75 11.86
C SER A 60 -3.42 20.74 11.12
N PRO A 61 -3.61 21.97 11.63
CA PRO A 61 -4.15 23.08 10.84
C PRO A 61 -3.12 23.53 9.79
N VAL A 62 -3.56 23.74 8.56
CA VAL A 62 -2.71 24.19 7.45
C VAL A 62 -3.41 25.31 6.68
N LEU A 63 -2.73 26.44 6.52
CA LEU A 63 -3.13 27.49 5.59
C LEU A 63 -2.22 27.42 4.36
N THR A 64 -2.80 27.18 3.19
CA THR A 64 -2.05 27.09 1.94
C THR A 64 -2.31 28.32 1.09
N GLY A 65 -1.24 28.92 0.56
CA GLY A 65 -1.34 30.04 -0.37
C GLY A 65 -0.28 29.97 -1.47
N PRO A 66 -0.59 30.44 -2.69
CA PRO A 66 0.43 30.57 -3.72
C PRO A 66 1.40 31.71 -3.37
N ALA A 67 2.67 31.54 -3.71
CA ALA A 67 3.69 32.57 -3.60
C ALA A 67 4.69 32.46 -4.75
N THR A 68 5.39 33.55 -5.03
CA THR A 68 6.57 33.58 -5.88
C THR A 68 7.76 33.89 -5.00
N PHE A 69 8.69 32.94 -4.92
CA PHE A 69 9.97 33.12 -4.26
C PHE A 69 10.99 33.67 -5.24
N GLU A 70 11.68 34.74 -4.85
CA GLU A 70 12.75 35.35 -5.61
C GLU A 70 14.03 35.43 -4.79
N TYR A 71 15.16 35.07 -5.41
CA TYR A 71 16.49 35.21 -4.85
C TYR A 71 17.50 35.53 -5.95
N LYS A 72 18.24 36.63 -5.79
CA LYS A 72 19.28 37.10 -6.75
C LYS A 72 18.82 37.09 -8.22
N GLY A 73 17.56 37.46 -8.48
CA GLY A 73 16.96 37.51 -9.81
C GLY A 73 16.50 36.17 -10.40
N LYS A 74 16.62 35.06 -9.65
CA LYS A 74 15.96 33.78 -9.95
C LYS A 74 14.61 33.77 -9.24
N ASN A 75 13.53 33.39 -9.92
CA ASN A 75 12.22 33.26 -9.31
C ASN A 75 11.56 31.91 -9.59
N LYS A 76 10.72 31.47 -8.64
CA LYS A 76 9.93 30.25 -8.72
C LYS A 76 8.56 30.47 -8.08
N ASN A 77 7.53 29.98 -8.76
CA ASN A 77 6.20 29.87 -8.17
C ASN A 77 6.19 28.66 -7.25
N VAL A 78 5.71 28.88 -6.04
CA VAL A 78 5.66 27.88 -4.97
C VAL A 78 4.29 27.89 -4.33
N VAL A 79 3.96 26.78 -3.70
CA VAL A 79 2.85 26.64 -2.77
C VAL A 79 3.44 26.79 -1.38
N MET A 80 3.08 27.86 -0.69
CA MET A 80 3.54 28.15 0.66
C MET A 80 2.51 27.65 1.67
N GLN A 81 2.93 26.74 2.55
CA GLN A 81 2.10 26.18 3.60
C GLN A 81 2.48 26.73 4.97
N GLY A 82 1.52 27.39 5.60
CA GLY A 82 1.59 27.87 6.97
C GLY A 82 1.11 26.79 7.92
N ILE A 83 2.02 26.35 8.80
CA ILE A 83 1.79 25.21 9.68
C ILE A 83 2.12 25.54 11.15
N ARG A 84 1.65 24.68 12.05
CA ARG A 84 2.16 24.60 13.42
C ARG A 84 3.11 23.42 13.49
N VAL A 85 4.39 23.64 13.79
CA VAL A 85 5.45 22.65 13.55
C VAL A 85 5.18 21.34 14.29
N GLU A 86 4.95 21.39 15.61
CA GLU A 86 4.71 20.16 16.39
C GLU A 86 3.45 19.41 15.94
N ALA A 87 2.39 20.14 15.63
CA ALA A 87 1.12 19.57 15.18
C ALA A 87 1.25 18.94 13.78
N HIS A 88 1.96 19.62 12.88
CA HIS A 88 2.20 19.15 11.52
C HIS A 88 3.11 17.94 11.49
N ASP A 89 4.18 17.94 12.30
CA ASP A 89 5.10 16.81 12.40
C ASP A 89 4.40 15.56 12.96
N SER A 90 3.48 15.71 13.91
CA SER A 90 2.65 14.59 14.42
C SER A 90 1.76 13.93 13.36
N VAL A 91 1.50 14.64 12.25
CA VAL A 91 0.70 14.14 11.14
C VAL A 91 1.60 13.72 9.97
N MET A 92 2.63 14.48 9.60
CA MET A 92 3.35 14.33 8.34
C MET A 92 4.81 13.86 8.49
N TYR A 93 5.33 13.77 9.72
CA TYR A 93 6.71 13.33 10.02
C TYR A 93 7.79 14.02 9.17
N ILE A 94 7.60 15.31 8.85
CA ILE A 94 8.50 16.07 7.97
C ILE A 94 9.89 16.21 8.60
N ASN A 95 9.97 16.23 9.94
CA ASN A 95 11.24 16.37 10.65
C ASN A 95 12.24 15.26 10.32
N ASP A 96 11.78 14.05 9.99
CA ASP A 96 12.64 12.92 9.61
C ASP A 96 13.28 13.07 8.21
N ASN A 97 12.74 13.98 7.40
CA ASN A 97 13.16 14.24 6.02
C ASN A 97 14.00 15.52 5.87
N ILE A 98 14.36 16.17 6.99
CA ILE A 98 15.24 17.35 6.98
C ILE A 98 16.68 16.89 6.71
N ILE A 99 17.27 17.39 5.63
CA ILE A 99 18.65 17.10 5.25
C ILE A 99 19.62 18.12 5.83
N GLU A 100 19.19 19.39 5.92
CA GLU A 100 19.98 20.47 6.49
C GLU A 100 19.10 21.40 7.34
N GLY A 101 19.65 21.92 8.44
CA GLY A 101 18.95 22.85 9.34
C GLY A 101 18.06 22.15 10.37
N ASN A 102 17.05 22.86 10.85
CA ASN A 102 16.13 22.35 11.87
C ASN A 102 14.69 22.80 11.61
N PHE A 103 13.76 21.86 11.51
CA PHE A 103 12.35 22.15 11.26
C PHE A 103 11.70 23.00 12.37
N ARG A 104 12.16 22.86 13.62
CA ARG A 104 11.66 23.63 14.77
C ARG A 104 12.04 25.10 14.74
N ASP A 105 13.04 25.49 13.94
CA ASP A 105 13.43 26.89 13.81
C ASP A 105 12.31 27.74 13.19
N LEU A 106 11.33 27.11 12.50
CA LEU A 106 10.10 27.75 12.02
C LEU A 106 9.23 28.34 13.15
N GLU A 107 9.28 27.79 14.37
CA GLU A 107 8.52 28.36 15.51
C GLU A 107 9.28 29.47 16.22
N ILE A 108 10.61 29.43 16.16
CA ILE A 108 11.50 30.33 16.91
C ILE A 108 11.79 31.60 16.12
N SER A 109 12.03 31.44 14.81
CA SER A 109 12.39 32.53 13.91
C SER A 109 11.15 32.99 13.13
N PRO A 110 10.60 34.18 13.42
CA PRO A 110 9.52 34.71 12.60
C PRO A 110 10.01 34.93 11.16
N ASN A 111 9.10 34.80 10.19
CA ASN A 111 9.39 34.94 8.76
C ASN A 111 10.58 34.06 8.33
N SER A 112 10.51 32.79 8.70
CA SER A 112 11.44 31.76 8.25
C SER A 112 10.73 30.75 7.37
N VAL A 113 11.50 30.04 6.55
CA VAL A 113 10.98 29.06 5.60
C VAL A 113 11.87 27.84 5.55
N VAL A 114 11.22 26.69 5.38
CA VAL A 114 11.85 25.42 5.05
C VAL A 114 11.45 25.07 3.62
N VAL A 115 12.44 24.84 2.77
CA VAL A 115 12.26 24.63 1.33
C VAL A 115 12.67 23.22 0.94
N GLY A 116 12.08 22.67 -0.11
CA GLY A 116 12.53 21.39 -0.66
C GLY A 116 13.90 21.52 -1.32
N ASP A 117 14.66 20.43 -1.38
CA ASP A 117 16.00 20.39 -1.96
C ASP A 117 16.03 20.80 -3.44
N ALA A 118 15.08 20.30 -4.24
CA ALA A 118 14.95 20.67 -5.65
C ALA A 118 14.57 22.15 -5.84
N LEU A 119 13.75 22.72 -4.94
CA LEU A 119 13.45 24.15 -4.94
C LEU A 119 14.69 24.98 -4.57
N ALA A 120 15.43 24.54 -3.54
CA ALA A 120 16.65 25.19 -3.08
C ALA A 120 17.71 25.23 -4.19
N GLU A 121 17.93 24.12 -4.89
CA GLU A 121 18.86 24.03 -6.03
C GLU A 121 18.45 24.97 -7.18
N LYS A 122 17.15 25.04 -7.50
CA LYS A 122 16.65 25.89 -8.58
C LYS A 122 16.74 27.38 -8.28
N LEU A 123 16.55 27.77 -7.02
CA LEU A 123 16.73 29.14 -6.56
C LEU A 123 18.19 29.47 -6.20
N ASP A 124 19.05 28.46 -6.05
CA ASP A 124 20.46 28.58 -5.65
C ASP A 124 20.59 29.27 -4.29
N VAL A 125 19.80 28.77 -3.34
CA VAL A 125 19.71 29.25 -1.95
C VAL A 125 20.28 28.22 -0.99
N GLU A 126 20.96 28.71 0.04
CA GLU A 126 21.49 27.91 1.14
C GLU A 126 20.83 28.31 2.47
N ILE A 127 21.03 27.51 3.52
CA ILE A 127 20.54 27.88 4.86
C ILE A 127 21.18 29.19 5.32
N GLY A 128 20.33 30.09 5.83
CA GLY A 128 20.72 31.40 6.29
C GLY A 128 20.45 32.51 5.27
N ASP A 129 20.22 32.16 4.00
CA ASP A 129 19.81 33.10 2.97
C ASP A 129 18.40 33.64 3.23
N THR A 130 18.12 34.82 2.69
CA THR A 130 16.80 35.45 2.74
C THR A 130 16.23 35.52 1.33
N ILE A 131 15.03 34.99 1.15
CA ILE A 131 14.28 35.02 -0.11
C ILE A 131 13.12 35.99 0.00
N ASP A 132 12.80 36.65 -1.11
CA ASP A 132 11.65 37.55 -1.19
C ASP A 132 10.42 36.73 -1.63
N ALA A 133 9.34 36.78 -0.86
CA ALA A 133 8.08 36.12 -1.17
C ALA A 133 7.03 37.17 -1.56
N SER A 134 6.37 36.97 -2.70
CA SER A 134 5.33 37.87 -3.19
C SER A 134 4.26 37.13 -3.98
N PHE A 135 3.03 37.65 -3.97
CA PHE A 135 1.93 37.17 -4.81
C PHE A 135 0.96 38.33 -5.07
N PRO A 136 0.18 38.36 -6.17
CA PRO A 136 -0.86 39.37 -6.35
C PRO A 136 -1.78 39.47 -5.13
N GLU A 137 -2.04 40.70 -4.67
CA GLU A 137 -2.92 41.00 -3.52
C GLU A 137 -2.43 40.50 -2.14
N ALA A 138 -1.28 39.82 -2.08
CA ALA A 138 -0.61 39.45 -0.84
C ALA A 138 0.37 40.55 -0.36
N ASN A 139 0.63 40.57 0.95
CA ASN A 139 1.65 41.40 1.58
C ASN A 139 3.05 40.80 1.34
N PRO A 140 3.94 41.45 0.56
CA PRO A 140 5.28 40.91 0.32
C PRO A 140 6.05 40.76 1.63
N THR A 141 6.78 39.67 1.77
CA THR A 141 7.56 39.38 2.98
C THR A 141 8.89 38.74 2.65
N ASN A 142 9.85 38.88 3.56
CA ASN A 142 11.19 38.33 3.39
C ASN A 142 11.31 37.12 4.30
N LEU A 143 11.64 35.97 3.73
CA LEU A 143 11.70 34.70 4.46
C LEU A 143 13.15 34.23 4.57
N LYS A 144 13.61 33.96 5.79
CA LYS A 144 14.92 33.36 6.02
C LYS A 144 14.86 31.84 5.86
N VAL A 145 15.70 31.28 5.02
CA VAL A 145 15.83 29.82 4.86
C VAL A 145 16.47 29.24 6.13
N VAL A 146 15.74 28.39 6.85
CA VAL A 146 16.19 27.78 8.12
C VAL A 146 16.36 26.26 8.03
N GLY A 147 15.87 25.66 6.94
CA GLY A 147 16.06 24.25 6.68
C GLY A 147 15.76 23.86 5.24
N ILE A 148 16.32 22.73 4.85
CA ILE A 148 16.08 22.10 3.56
C ILE A 148 15.61 20.67 3.83
N TYR A 149 14.50 20.26 3.19
CA TYR A 149 13.96 18.91 3.30
C TYR A 149 14.01 18.18 1.96
N ASN A 150 14.02 16.85 2.01
CA ASN A 150 13.88 16.00 0.83
C ASN A 150 12.86 14.91 1.14
N SER A 151 11.66 15.05 0.56
CA SER A 151 10.62 14.02 0.64
C SER A 151 10.79 12.94 -0.43
N LYS A 152 11.74 13.08 -1.36
CA LYS A 152 11.93 12.22 -2.53
C LYS A 152 10.72 12.24 -3.47
N THR A 153 9.91 13.29 -3.39
CA THR A 153 8.74 13.49 -4.25
C THR A 153 8.92 14.73 -5.12
N PRO A 154 8.19 14.83 -6.24
CA PRO A 154 8.18 16.05 -7.04
C PRO A 154 7.71 17.31 -6.29
N MET A 155 7.11 17.16 -5.09
CA MET A 155 6.68 18.30 -4.27
C MET A 155 7.86 19.12 -3.75
N ASP A 156 9.06 18.52 -3.63
CA ASP A 156 10.27 19.22 -3.19
C ASP A 156 10.65 20.40 -4.11
N GLU A 157 10.13 20.43 -5.35
CA GLU A 157 10.35 21.52 -6.29
C GLU A 157 9.44 22.74 -6.05
N THR A 158 8.26 22.55 -5.47
CA THR A 158 7.20 23.58 -5.46
C THR A 158 6.62 23.86 -4.09
N LEU A 159 6.84 23.01 -3.09
CA LEU A 159 6.25 23.13 -1.75
C LEU A 159 7.27 23.69 -0.75
N ALA A 160 6.86 24.71 0.00
CA ALA A 160 7.63 25.30 1.08
C ALA A 160 6.80 25.45 2.35
N PHE A 161 7.42 25.22 3.50
CA PHE A 161 6.77 25.30 4.81
C PHE A 161 7.22 26.55 5.58
N THR A 162 6.29 27.23 6.22
CA THR A 162 6.55 28.35 7.13
C THR A 162 5.58 28.32 8.31
N SER A 163 5.70 29.26 9.24
CA SER A 163 4.78 29.38 10.36
C SER A 163 3.36 29.73 9.88
N LEU A 164 2.35 29.19 10.55
CA LEU A 164 0.94 29.50 10.25
C LEU A 164 0.68 31.02 10.29
N SER A 165 1.25 31.71 11.26
CA SER A 165 1.16 33.18 11.38
C SER A 165 1.76 33.92 10.19
N THR A 166 2.88 33.43 9.64
CA THR A 166 3.55 34.07 8.50
C THR A 166 2.70 34.01 7.24
N VAL A 167 2.03 32.88 6.96
CA VAL A 167 1.12 32.81 5.81
C VAL A 167 -0.15 33.62 6.03
N GLN A 168 -0.67 33.66 7.25
CA GLN A 168 -1.82 34.50 7.60
C GLN A 168 -1.53 35.99 7.38
N GLU A 169 -0.35 36.47 7.77
CA GLU A 169 0.07 37.85 7.53
C GLU A 169 0.36 38.11 6.04
N PHE A 170 0.99 37.16 5.37
CA PHE A 170 1.28 37.24 3.93
C PHE A 170 0.01 37.36 3.09
N LEU A 171 -1.02 36.56 3.38
CA LEU A 171 -2.30 36.58 2.64
C LEU A 171 -3.28 37.66 3.14
N ASP A 172 -2.95 38.37 4.24
CA ASP A 172 -3.88 39.26 4.96
C ASP A 172 -5.14 38.57 5.51
N GLU A 173 -5.01 37.28 5.84
CA GLU A 173 -6.11 36.41 6.24
C GLU A 173 -5.87 35.84 7.64
N SER A 174 -6.46 36.50 8.64
CA SER A 174 -6.22 36.18 10.05
C SER A 174 -7.17 35.12 10.61
N ASN A 175 -6.66 34.24 11.47
CA ASN A 175 -7.44 33.23 12.23
C ASN A 175 -8.22 32.21 11.36
N VAL A 176 -7.77 31.98 10.13
CA VAL A 176 -8.33 31.00 9.20
C VAL A 176 -7.29 29.99 8.73
N VAL A 177 -7.76 28.86 8.21
CA VAL A 177 -6.96 27.81 7.57
C VAL A 177 -7.71 27.27 6.36
N THR A 178 -7.00 26.78 5.34
CA THR A 178 -7.63 26.16 4.17
C THR A 178 -7.96 24.70 4.42
N THR A 179 -7.21 24.03 5.30
CA THR A 179 -7.30 22.58 5.46
C THR A 179 -6.93 22.18 6.88
N ILE A 180 -7.57 21.12 7.40
CA ILE A 180 -7.11 20.42 8.60
C ILE A 180 -6.72 19.00 8.19
N LEU A 181 -5.48 18.63 8.49
CA LEU A 181 -4.95 17.30 8.24
C LEU A 181 -5.09 16.47 9.52
N VAL A 182 -5.56 15.23 9.40
CA VAL A 182 -5.80 14.35 10.55
C VAL A 182 -5.09 13.02 10.35
N ARG A 183 -4.40 12.57 11.39
CA ARG A 183 -3.77 11.25 11.50
C ARG A 183 -4.60 10.39 12.45
N GLY A 184 -4.99 9.22 11.95
CA GLY A 184 -5.60 8.17 12.77
C GLY A 184 -4.56 7.14 13.26
N ASP A 185 -4.91 6.38 14.30
CA ASP A 185 -4.16 5.24 14.82
C ASP A 185 -4.02 4.09 13.80
N ASP A 186 -5.01 3.95 12.90
CA ASP A 186 -5.02 2.99 11.81
C ASP A 186 -5.51 3.65 10.51
N ARG A 187 -4.75 3.47 9.42
CA ARG A 187 -5.11 3.94 8.07
C ARG A 187 -6.44 3.39 7.56
N GLU A 188 -6.86 2.21 8.03
CA GLU A 188 -8.13 1.60 7.64
C GLU A 188 -9.34 2.24 8.34
N ARG A 189 -9.10 2.95 9.46
CA ARG A 189 -10.14 3.73 10.17
C ARG A 189 -10.37 5.11 9.56
N ALA A 190 -9.58 5.52 8.58
CA ALA A 190 -9.68 6.84 7.93
C ALA A 190 -11.10 7.17 7.47
N GLN A 191 -11.80 6.23 6.81
CA GLN A 191 -13.18 6.45 6.34
C GLN A 191 -14.16 6.67 7.51
N ALA A 192 -14.03 5.87 8.57
CA ALA A 192 -14.91 6.00 9.73
C ALA A 192 -14.65 7.30 10.51
N ILE A 193 -13.41 7.80 10.47
CA ILE A 193 -13.06 9.11 11.04
C ILE A 193 -13.63 10.22 10.16
N SER A 194 -13.46 10.16 8.84
CA SER A 194 -13.98 11.19 7.92
C SER A 194 -15.50 11.32 7.99
N GLU A 195 -16.24 10.20 8.01
CA GLU A 195 -17.70 10.20 8.19
C GLU A 195 -18.15 10.86 9.50
N LYS A 196 -17.37 10.73 10.58
CA LYS A 196 -17.68 11.41 11.85
C LYS A 196 -17.43 12.91 11.77
N ILE A 197 -16.41 13.33 11.03
CA ILE A 197 -16.09 14.75 10.81
C ILE A 197 -17.13 15.40 9.89
N ASP A 198 -17.61 14.68 8.87
CA ASP A 198 -18.72 15.13 8.00
C ASP A 198 -19.97 15.48 8.80
N VAL A 199 -20.28 14.70 9.86
CA VAL A 199 -21.42 14.98 10.76
C VAL A 199 -21.24 16.30 11.54
N LEU A 200 -20.01 16.75 11.75
CA LEU A 200 -19.72 18.07 12.34
C LEU A 200 -19.97 19.22 11.35
N GLY A 201 -20.31 18.92 10.09
CA GLY A 201 -20.65 19.87 9.06
C GLY A 201 -19.46 20.37 8.24
N TYR A 202 -18.34 19.64 8.23
CA TYR A 202 -17.17 19.96 7.41
C TYR A 202 -16.87 18.77 6.48
N PRO A 203 -16.75 18.98 5.16
CA PRO A 203 -16.38 17.92 4.24
C PRO A 203 -15.05 17.31 4.64
N ALA A 204 -15.01 16.00 4.80
CA ALA A 204 -13.82 15.25 5.14
C ALA A 204 -13.67 14.02 4.24
N SER A 205 -12.49 13.86 3.67
CA SER A 205 -12.17 12.73 2.79
C SER A 205 -11.01 11.92 3.35
N GLY A 206 -11.18 10.60 3.34
CA GLY A 206 -10.10 9.68 3.69
C GLY A 206 -9.03 9.62 2.59
N TRP A 207 -7.82 9.20 2.94
CA TRP A 207 -6.68 9.14 2.03
C TRP A 207 -6.94 8.34 0.73
N LYS A 208 -7.84 7.34 0.78
CA LYS A 208 -8.25 6.53 -0.39
C LYS A 208 -9.05 7.34 -1.41
N GLU A 209 -9.81 8.34 -0.96
CA GLU A 209 -10.62 9.22 -1.79
C GLU A 209 -9.79 10.37 -2.36
N THR A 210 -8.89 10.94 -1.55
CA THR A 210 -8.00 12.04 -1.99
C THR A 210 -6.89 11.55 -2.92
N ASN A 211 -6.55 10.26 -2.90
CA ASN A 211 -5.50 9.67 -3.74
C ASN A 211 -6.01 8.50 -4.60
N PRO A 212 -6.97 8.74 -5.52
CA PRO A 212 -7.60 7.68 -6.30
C PRO A 212 -6.61 6.97 -7.23
N GLU A 213 -5.55 7.65 -7.67
CA GLU A 213 -4.50 7.10 -8.53
C GLU A 213 -3.71 5.98 -7.85
N ILE A 214 -3.40 6.13 -6.56
CA ILE A 214 -2.71 5.11 -5.76
C ILE A 214 -3.61 3.87 -5.64
N ILE A 215 -4.87 4.08 -5.29
CA ILE A 215 -5.86 3.00 -5.17
C ILE A 215 -6.08 2.29 -6.51
N GLN A 216 -6.13 3.03 -7.61
CA GLN A 216 -6.25 2.46 -8.94
C GLN A 216 -5.03 1.62 -9.30
N THR A 217 -3.83 2.13 -9.05
CA THR A 217 -2.58 1.40 -9.31
C THR A 217 -2.53 0.09 -8.53
N LEU A 218 -2.85 0.13 -7.23
CA LEU A 218 -2.89 -1.05 -6.37
C LEU A 218 -3.98 -2.06 -6.82
N LYS A 219 -5.15 -1.58 -7.26
CA LYS A 219 -6.20 -2.45 -7.84
C LYS A 219 -5.75 -3.10 -9.15
N MET A 220 -5.05 -2.36 -10.00
CA MET A 220 -4.51 -2.89 -11.26
C MET A 220 -3.44 -3.94 -11.00
N GLU A 221 -2.56 -3.70 -10.02
CA GLU A 221 -1.55 -4.66 -9.58
C GLU A 221 -2.18 -5.94 -9.01
N GLY A 222 -3.16 -5.80 -8.11
CA GLY A 222 -3.91 -6.93 -7.57
C GLY A 222 -4.61 -7.75 -8.65
N THR A 223 -5.18 -7.09 -9.66
CA THR A 223 -5.82 -7.76 -10.81
C THR A 223 -4.80 -8.50 -11.68
N SER A 224 -3.67 -7.87 -12.00
CA SER A 224 -2.58 -8.49 -12.75
C SER A 224 -2.04 -9.74 -12.03
N ASN A 225 -1.87 -9.66 -10.71
CA ASN A 225 -1.45 -10.81 -9.93
C ASN A 225 -2.52 -11.91 -9.89
N ALA A 226 -3.81 -11.56 -9.74
CA ALA A 226 -4.89 -12.55 -9.77
C ALA A 226 -4.92 -13.32 -11.10
N ILE A 227 -4.68 -12.64 -12.23
CA ILE A 227 -4.55 -13.28 -13.55
C ILE A 227 -3.34 -14.23 -13.59
N THR A 228 -2.18 -13.76 -13.14
CA THR A 228 -0.93 -14.54 -13.10
C THR A 228 -1.09 -15.79 -12.24
N LEU A 229 -1.67 -15.64 -11.05
CA LEU A 229 -1.93 -16.73 -10.11
C LEU A 229 -2.93 -17.73 -10.69
N GLY A 230 -3.96 -17.24 -11.39
CA GLY A 230 -4.90 -18.07 -12.15
C GLY A 230 -4.22 -18.89 -13.24
N LEU A 231 -3.31 -18.31 -14.01
CA LEU A 231 -2.54 -19.03 -15.04
C LEU A 231 -1.64 -20.11 -14.42
N ILE A 232 -0.95 -19.81 -13.32
CA ILE A 232 -0.13 -20.79 -12.58
C ILE A 232 -0.98 -21.97 -12.15
N ILE A 233 -2.18 -21.72 -11.61
CA ILE A 233 -3.12 -22.76 -11.19
C ILE A 233 -3.55 -23.64 -12.38
N ILE A 234 -3.87 -23.03 -13.53
CA ILE A 234 -4.27 -23.76 -14.73
C ILE A 234 -3.15 -24.68 -15.21
N ILE A 235 -1.93 -24.14 -15.33
CA ILE A 235 -0.75 -24.91 -15.77
C ILE A 235 -0.48 -26.06 -14.80
N ALA A 236 -0.53 -25.81 -13.49
CA ALA A 236 -0.32 -26.83 -12.47
C ALA A 236 -1.41 -27.92 -12.52
N SER A 237 -2.68 -27.53 -12.73
CA SER A 237 -3.81 -28.45 -12.80
C SER A 237 -3.69 -29.41 -14.01
N PHE A 238 -3.24 -28.92 -15.17
CA PHE A 238 -2.96 -29.78 -16.32
C PHE A 238 -1.86 -30.80 -16.03
N GLY A 239 -0.81 -30.39 -15.32
CA GLY A 239 0.24 -31.31 -14.86
C GLY A 239 -0.34 -32.45 -14.03
N ILE A 240 -1.13 -32.11 -13.00
CA ILE A 240 -1.79 -33.08 -12.11
C ILE A 240 -2.67 -34.05 -12.90
N VAL A 241 -3.56 -33.53 -13.76
CA VAL A 241 -4.46 -34.36 -14.57
C VAL A 241 -3.66 -35.30 -15.47
N SER A 242 -2.58 -34.82 -16.11
CA SER A 242 -1.75 -35.62 -16.99
C SER A 242 -1.04 -36.75 -16.23
N THR A 243 -0.49 -36.46 -15.05
CA THR A 243 0.16 -37.46 -14.20
C THR A 243 -0.85 -38.50 -13.70
N LEU A 244 -2.01 -38.09 -13.19
CA LEU A 244 -3.04 -39.02 -12.72
C LEU A 244 -3.59 -39.88 -13.86
N PHE A 245 -3.75 -39.30 -15.04
CA PHE A 245 -4.17 -40.05 -16.23
C PHE A 245 -3.13 -41.10 -16.63
N MET A 246 -1.83 -40.76 -16.57
CA MET A 246 -0.74 -41.71 -16.79
C MET A 246 -0.79 -42.88 -15.80
N VAL A 247 -0.93 -42.59 -14.49
CA VAL A 247 -1.05 -43.62 -13.44
C VAL A 247 -2.24 -44.56 -13.68
N VAL A 248 -3.41 -44.01 -14.04
CA VAL A 248 -4.59 -44.83 -14.37
C VAL A 248 -4.31 -45.76 -15.56
N MET A 249 -3.63 -45.26 -16.59
CA MET A 249 -3.32 -46.03 -17.79
C MET A 249 -2.34 -47.18 -17.49
N GLU A 250 -1.29 -46.92 -16.70
CA GLU A 250 -0.34 -47.95 -16.25
C GLU A 250 -1.02 -49.03 -15.39
N LYS A 251 -2.03 -48.64 -14.61
CA LYS A 251 -2.75 -49.53 -13.69
C LYS A 251 -4.01 -50.18 -14.28
N THR A 252 -4.26 -50.01 -15.59
CA THR A 252 -5.46 -50.52 -16.29
C THR A 252 -5.73 -52.01 -16.01
N LYS A 253 -4.69 -52.87 -16.11
CA LYS A 253 -4.82 -54.33 -15.92
C LYS A 253 -5.17 -54.70 -14.47
N GLU A 254 -4.54 -54.05 -13.50
CA GLU A 254 -4.81 -54.23 -12.07
C GLU A 254 -6.25 -53.84 -11.72
N ILE A 255 -6.73 -52.71 -12.26
CA ILE A 255 -8.12 -52.26 -12.11
C ILE A 255 -9.09 -53.28 -12.74
N GLY A 256 -8.75 -53.84 -13.91
CA GLY A 256 -9.48 -54.91 -14.59
C GLY A 256 -9.67 -56.16 -13.73
N MET A 257 -8.59 -56.61 -13.07
CA MET A 257 -8.63 -57.75 -12.15
C MET A 257 -9.50 -57.49 -10.92
N LEU A 258 -9.39 -56.29 -10.31
CA LEU A 258 -10.22 -55.90 -9.17
C LEU A 258 -11.72 -55.90 -9.52
N MET A 259 -12.07 -55.36 -10.69
CA MET A 259 -13.46 -55.40 -11.17
C MET A 259 -13.96 -56.82 -11.44
N ALA A 260 -13.10 -57.70 -11.98
CA ALA A 260 -13.45 -59.10 -12.22
C ALA A 260 -13.67 -59.88 -10.91
N MET A 261 -12.99 -59.50 -9.82
CA MET A 261 -13.22 -60.02 -8.46
C MET A 261 -14.47 -59.43 -7.77
N GLY A 262 -15.21 -58.53 -8.43
CA GLY A 262 -16.46 -57.97 -7.93
C GLY A 262 -16.34 -56.63 -7.20
N VAL A 263 -15.18 -55.95 -7.26
CA VAL A 263 -15.03 -54.61 -6.66
C VAL A 263 -15.92 -53.61 -7.41
N PRO A 264 -16.77 -52.83 -6.71
CA PRO A 264 -17.66 -51.89 -7.37
C PRO A 264 -16.89 -50.69 -7.92
N ARG A 265 -17.36 -50.16 -9.06
CA ARG A 265 -16.80 -48.98 -9.75
C ARG A 265 -16.61 -47.76 -8.85
N ARG A 266 -17.51 -47.56 -7.89
CA ARG A 266 -17.43 -46.45 -6.91
C ARG A 266 -16.22 -46.59 -5.99
N SER A 267 -15.86 -47.81 -5.58
CA SER A 267 -14.66 -48.03 -4.76
C SER A 267 -13.38 -47.75 -5.55
N ILE A 268 -13.33 -48.15 -6.83
CA ILE A 268 -12.20 -47.82 -7.72
C ILE A 268 -12.07 -46.31 -7.87
N MET A 269 -13.18 -45.60 -8.11
CA MET A 269 -13.18 -44.14 -8.19
C MET A 269 -12.70 -43.50 -6.87
N MET A 270 -13.13 -44.01 -5.72
CA MET A 270 -12.74 -43.50 -4.41
C MET A 270 -11.24 -43.68 -4.12
N ILE A 271 -10.63 -44.79 -4.57
CA ILE A 271 -9.19 -45.02 -4.44
C ILE A 271 -8.41 -43.90 -5.13
N PHE A 272 -8.73 -43.61 -6.41
CA PHE A 272 -8.04 -42.57 -7.16
C PHE A 272 -8.31 -41.16 -6.64
N VAL A 273 -9.52 -40.87 -6.13
CA VAL A 273 -9.84 -39.58 -5.51
C VAL A 273 -9.10 -39.41 -4.18
N MET A 274 -8.99 -40.47 -3.37
CA MET A 274 -8.19 -40.41 -2.13
C MET A 274 -6.70 -40.27 -2.44
N GLU A 275 -6.20 -40.97 -3.45
CA GLU A 275 -4.81 -40.86 -3.90
C GLU A 275 -4.49 -39.44 -4.38
N SER A 276 -5.36 -38.83 -5.21
CA SER A 276 -5.19 -37.44 -5.64
C SER A 276 -5.27 -36.45 -4.47
N GLY A 277 -6.15 -36.71 -3.50
CA GLY A 277 -6.25 -35.92 -2.27
C GLY A 277 -4.99 -35.99 -1.41
N ILE A 278 -4.44 -37.18 -1.19
CA ILE A 278 -3.22 -37.39 -0.40
C ILE A 278 -2.01 -36.73 -1.08
N LEU A 279 -1.83 -36.96 -2.38
CA LEU A 279 -0.76 -36.34 -3.16
C LEU A 279 -0.90 -34.81 -3.18
N GLY A 280 -2.13 -34.32 -3.35
CA GLY A 280 -2.44 -32.90 -3.33
C GLY A 280 -2.14 -32.25 -1.97
N LEU A 281 -2.52 -32.91 -0.87
CA LEU A 281 -2.26 -32.42 0.48
C LEU A 281 -0.76 -32.39 0.79
N LEU A 282 -0.05 -33.49 0.53
CA LEU A 282 1.40 -33.56 0.75
C LEU A 282 2.14 -32.53 -0.10
N GLY A 283 1.80 -32.42 -1.39
CA GLY A 283 2.37 -31.44 -2.29
C GLY A 283 2.08 -30.01 -1.87
N ALA A 284 0.87 -29.72 -1.36
CA ALA A 284 0.50 -28.41 -0.85
C ALA A 284 1.28 -28.05 0.41
N VAL A 285 1.36 -28.96 1.39
CA VAL A 285 2.09 -28.75 2.64
C VAL A 285 3.59 -28.55 2.37
N LEU A 286 4.22 -29.45 1.62
CA LEU A 286 5.63 -29.31 1.25
C LEU A 286 5.87 -28.05 0.42
N GLY A 287 4.97 -27.77 -0.53
CA GLY A 287 5.07 -26.59 -1.37
C GLY A 287 4.94 -25.28 -0.60
N VAL A 288 4.07 -25.22 0.41
CA VAL A 288 3.93 -24.04 1.28
C VAL A 288 5.11 -23.95 2.23
N ALA A 289 5.58 -25.05 2.82
CA ALA A 289 6.75 -25.07 3.69
C ALA A 289 8.01 -24.57 2.95
N LEU A 290 8.27 -25.07 1.75
CA LEU A 290 9.39 -24.62 0.92
C LEU A 290 9.22 -23.16 0.47
N GLY A 291 8.01 -22.76 0.07
CA GLY A 291 7.74 -21.39 -0.38
C GLY A 291 7.88 -20.37 0.76
N ALA A 292 7.37 -20.69 1.94
CA ALA A 292 7.52 -19.86 3.14
C ALA A 292 8.98 -19.82 3.61
N GLY A 293 9.68 -20.96 3.60
CA GLY A 293 11.10 -21.02 3.95
C GLY A 293 11.96 -20.15 3.03
N LEU A 294 11.72 -20.20 1.72
CA LEU A 294 12.38 -19.33 0.75
C LEU A 294 12.04 -17.85 0.99
N ALA A 295 10.76 -17.53 1.23
CA ALA A 295 10.31 -16.16 1.46
C ALA A 295 10.95 -15.56 2.72
N ILE A 296 11.01 -16.32 3.81
CA ILE A 296 11.66 -15.89 5.06
C ILE A 296 13.16 -15.72 4.85
N GLN A 297 13.82 -16.67 4.18
CA GLN A 297 15.26 -16.60 3.96
C GLN A 297 15.65 -15.41 3.08
N MET A 298 14.88 -15.14 2.01
CA MET A 298 15.16 -14.04 1.09
C MET A 298 14.72 -12.68 1.66
N GLY A 299 13.66 -12.63 2.45
CA GLY A 299 13.24 -11.41 3.15
C GLY A 299 14.22 -10.95 4.24
N ALA A 300 15.07 -11.86 4.74
CA ALA A 300 16.13 -11.54 5.69
C ALA A 300 17.40 -10.95 5.06
N TYR A 301 17.51 -10.95 3.72
CA TYR A 301 18.63 -10.32 3.01
C TYR A 301 18.27 -8.87 2.69
N GLU A 302 18.91 -7.92 3.39
CA GLU A 302 18.97 -6.52 2.95
C GLU A 302 19.80 -6.47 1.67
N TYR A 303 19.17 -6.05 0.57
CA TYR A 303 19.88 -5.78 -0.67
C TYR A 303 20.18 -4.29 -0.71
N GLU A 304 21.45 -3.91 -0.89
CA GLU A 304 21.85 -2.54 -1.28
C GLU A 304 21.45 -2.26 -2.75
N MET A 305 20.18 -2.48 -3.08
CA MET A 305 19.60 -2.13 -4.36
C MET A 305 18.68 -0.96 -4.08
N GLU A 306 19.11 0.24 -4.49
CA GLU A 306 18.30 1.45 -4.50
C GLU A 306 17.24 1.32 -5.61
N VAL A 307 16.33 0.36 -5.47
CA VAL A 307 15.21 0.17 -6.40
C VAL A 307 14.11 1.10 -5.94
N MET A 308 13.94 2.18 -6.71
CA MET A 308 12.77 3.06 -6.80
C MET A 308 12.05 3.33 -5.46
N ALA A 309 12.21 4.56 -4.95
CA ALA A 309 11.56 5.08 -3.74
C ALA A 309 12.09 4.53 -2.39
N GLY A 310 13.36 4.12 -2.31
CA GLY A 310 14.03 3.84 -1.03
C GLY A 310 13.63 2.51 -0.37
N ILE A 311 13.08 1.57 -1.13
CA ILE A 311 12.81 0.20 -0.68
C ILE A 311 14.16 -0.54 -0.62
N THR A 312 14.67 -0.77 0.59
CA THR A 312 16.00 -1.37 0.85
C THR A 312 15.97 -2.90 1.05
N SER A 313 14.79 -3.52 0.99
CA SER A 313 14.63 -4.96 1.13
C SER A 313 13.52 -5.47 0.22
N ILE A 314 13.48 -6.77 -0.08
CA ILE A 314 12.32 -7.38 -0.75
C ILE A 314 11.31 -7.69 0.35
N PRO A 315 10.22 -6.91 0.50
CA PRO A 315 9.28 -7.12 1.59
C PRO A 315 8.50 -8.40 1.31
N LEU A 316 8.80 -9.45 2.06
CA LEU A 316 8.18 -10.77 1.94
C LEU A 316 7.45 -11.10 3.24
N VAL A 317 6.13 -10.98 3.24
CA VAL A 317 5.31 -11.20 4.44
C VAL A 317 4.56 -12.53 4.33
N VAL A 318 4.94 -13.48 5.17
CA VAL A 318 4.34 -14.81 5.23
C VAL A 318 3.25 -14.83 6.30
N ARG A 319 1.97 -14.87 5.88
CA ARG A 319 0.83 -14.99 6.81
C ARG A 319 0.34 -16.42 6.91
N LEU A 320 0.11 -16.90 8.13
CA LEU A 320 -0.38 -18.27 8.37
C LEU A 320 -1.76 -18.52 7.73
N GLN A 321 -2.62 -17.49 7.70
CA GLN A 321 -3.92 -17.55 7.03
C GLN A 321 -3.79 -17.81 5.53
N ASP A 322 -2.83 -17.15 4.86
CA ASP A 322 -2.60 -17.31 3.43
C ASP A 322 -2.08 -18.71 3.12
N ALA A 323 -1.17 -19.21 3.96
CA ALA A 323 -0.67 -20.58 3.91
C ALA A 323 -1.83 -21.60 4.02
N ALA A 324 -2.72 -21.42 4.99
CA ALA A 324 -3.87 -22.29 5.20
C ALA A 324 -4.84 -22.27 4.00
N ILE A 325 -5.12 -21.08 3.45
CA ILE A 325 -5.96 -20.91 2.26
C ILE A 325 -5.34 -21.62 1.05
N ILE A 326 -4.03 -21.45 0.82
CA ILE A 326 -3.32 -22.09 -0.29
C ILE A 326 -3.36 -23.62 -0.15
N VAL A 327 -3.14 -24.16 1.06
CA VAL A 327 -3.23 -25.61 1.31
C VAL A 327 -4.63 -26.13 1.02
N LEU A 328 -5.66 -25.49 1.59
CA LEU A 328 -7.05 -25.89 1.40
C LEU A 328 -7.46 -25.84 -0.08
N PHE A 329 -7.13 -24.74 -0.77
CA PHE A 329 -7.49 -24.54 -2.17
C PHE A 329 -6.77 -25.53 -3.09
N THR A 330 -5.47 -25.76 -2.86
CA THR A 330 -4.69 -26.74 -3.62
C THR A 330 -5.21 -28.16 -3.41
N PHE A 331 -5.60 -28.51 -2.17
CA PHE A 331 -6.21 -29.80 -1.86
C PHE A 331 -7.54 -30.00 -2.59
N LEU A 332 -8.43 -29.00 -2.55
CA LEU A 332 -9.72 -29.06 -3.24
C LEU A 332 -9.55 -29.16 -4.76
N LEU A 333 -8.63 -28.40 -5.34
CA LEU A 333 -8.31 -28.49 -6.77
C LEU A 333 -7.81 -29.88 -7.17
N ASN A 334 -6.95 -30.49 -6.36
CA ASN A 334 -6.44 -31.85 -6.61
C ASN A 334 -7.55 -32.91 -6.50
N LEU A 335 -8.47 -32.76 -5.56
CA LEU A 335 -9.64 -33.62 -5.48
C LEU A 335 -10.49 -33.51 -6.76
N ILE A 336 -10.79 -32.29 -7.20
CA ILE A 336 -11.59 -32.04 -8.41
C ILE A 336 -10.88 -32.58 -9.66
N ALA A 337 -9.59 -32.31 -9.81
CA ALA A 337 -8.78 -32.78 -10.92
C ALA A 337 -8.74 -34.32 -10.99
N GLY A 338 -8.67 -34.99 -9.84
CA GLY A 338 -8.66 -36.45 -9.75
C GLY A 338 -9.97 -37.14 -10.12
N ILE A 339 -11.11 -36.43 -10.06
CA ILE A 339 -12.42 -37.00 -10.44
C ILE A 339 -12.44 -37.41 -11.92
N TYR A 340 -11.82 -36.64 -12.81
CA TYR A 340 -11.86 -36.93 -14.24
C TYR A 340 -11.13 -38.25 -14.60
N PRO A 341 -9.85 -38.46 -14.22
CA PRO A 341 -9.17 -39.74 -14.39
C PRO A 341 -9.87 -40.89 -13.65
N ALA A 342 -10.34 -40.67 -12.41
CA ALA A 342 -11.03 -41.70 -11.62
C ALA A 342 -12.35 -42.18 -12.29
N SER A 343 -13.11 -41.25 -12.87
CA SER A 343 -14.31 -41.56 -13.66
C SER A 343 -13.96 -42.35 -14.93
N ARG A 344 -12.85 -42.03 -15.60
CA ARG A 344 -12.36 -42.80 -16.74
C ARG A 344 -11.93 -44.20 -16.34
N ALA A 345 -11.17 -44.35 -15.26
CA ALA A 345 -10.71 -45.63 -14.71
C ALA A 345 -11.88 -46.58 -14.39
N SER A 346 -12.88 -46.06 -13.67
CA SER A 346 -14.03 -46.86 -13.24
C SER A 346 -14.96 -47.30 -14.37
N LYS A 347 -14.86 -46.69 -15.56
CA LYS A 347 -15.66 -47.03 -16.75
C LYS A 347 -14.99 -48.05 -17.68
N LEU A 348 -13.77 -48.49 -17.37
CA LEU A 348 -13.09 -49.55 -18.13
C LEU A 348 -13.91 -50.86 -18.08
N LYS A 349 -13.93 -51.63 -19.17
CA LYS A 349 -14.54 -52.97 -19.17
C LYS A 349 -13.50 -54.00 -18.71
N PRO A 350 -13.84 -54.94 -17.81
CA PRO A 350 -12.89 -55.94 -17.31
C PRO A 350 -12.22 -56.76 -18.42
N VAL A 351 -12.98 -57.15 -19.45
CA VAL A 351 -12.48 -57.92 -20.60
C VAL A 351 -11.48 -57.11 -21.43
N GLU A 352 -11.75 -55.81 -21.66
CA GLU A 352 -10.85 -54.92 -22.42
C GLU A 352 -9.61 -54.53 -21.61
N ALA A 353 -9.72 -54.48 -20.28
CA ALA A 353 -8.62 -54.14 -19.38
C ALA A 353 -7.61 -55.28 -19.21
N ILE A 354 -8.06 -56.54 -19.22
CA ILE A 354 -7.20 -57.72 -19.08
C ILE A 354 -6.50 -58.11 -20.39
N GLY A 355 -7.13 -57.83 -21.54
CA GLY A 355 -6.61 -58.14 -22.87
C GLY A 355 -5.72 -57.05 -23.50
N ARG A 356 -5.34 -56.02 -22.73
CA ARG A 356 -4.44 -54.94 -23.18
C ARG A 356 -3.00 -55.29 -22.75
N ASP A 357 -2.12 -55.51 -23.71
CA ASP A 357 -0.67 -55.73 -23.50
C ASP A 357 0.06 -54.42 -23.18
#